data_AF-A0A357D125-F1
#
_entry.id   AF-A0A357D125-F1
#
_cell.length_a   1.000
_cell.length_b   1.000
_cell.length_c   1.000
_cell.angle_alpha   90.00
_cell.angle_beta   90.00
_cell.angle_gamma   90.00
#
_symmetry.space_group_name_H-M   'P 1'
#
loop_
_entity.id
_entity.type
_entity.pdbx_description
1 polymer ?
#
loop_
_entity_poly.entity_id
_entity_poly.type
_entity_poly.pdbx_seq_one_letter_code
_entity_poly.pdbx_strand_id
1 'polypeptide(L)'
;VGIIIEALGKYSKNILTPEYYDNQLKYRNTRDNESSEMLDIIFASRSFDIGAAFNWGGVLNVYTEMDKNYVSHFESIMTSAQSKLDAVIEEIQS
;
A
#
# COMPACT_ATOMS: atom_id res chain seq x y z
N VAL A 1 -7.83 15.66 -5.18
CA VAL A 1 -7.59 15.61 -3.71
C VAL A 1 -6.62 14.48 -3.33
N GLY A 2 -6.44 13.45 -4.18
CA GLY A 2 -5.43 12.39 -4.00
C GLY A 2 -3.98 12.86 -4.12
N ILE A 3 -3.66 13.70 -5.12
CA ILE A 3 -2.30 14.24 -5.36
C ILE A 3 -1.63 14.85 -4.11
N ILE A 4 -2.38 15.58 -3.27
CA ILE A 4 -1.81 16.20 -2.07
C ILE A 4 -1.48 15.13 -1.02
N ILE A 5 -2.34 14.12 -0.85
CA ILE A 5 -2.09 13.02 0.09
C ILE A 5 -0.94 12.14 -0.40
N GLU A 6 -0.85 11.87 -1.70
CA GLU A 6 0.27 11.13 -2.29
C GLU A 6 1.58 11.90 -2.22
N ALA A 7 1.57 13.21 -2.49
CA ALA A 7 2.73 14.07 -2.33
C ALA A 7 3.18 14.08 -0.86
N LEU A 8 2.25 14.27 0.09
CA LEU A 8 2.55 14.20 1.52
C LEU A 8 3.04 12.80 1.93
N GLY A 9 2.50 11.72 1.35
CA GLY A 9 2.96 10.36 1.56
C GLY A 9 4.38 10.12 1.03
N LYS A 10 4.71 10.65 -0.15
CA LYS A 10 6.04 10.60 -0.77
C LYS A 10 7.06 11.40 0.05
N TYR A 11 6.72 12.62 0.45
CA TYR A 11 7.57 13.44 1.30
C TYR A 11 7.74 12.82 2.69
N SER A 12 6.66 12.29 3.29
CA SER A 12 6.71 11.55 4.55
C SER A 12 7.59 10.31 4.43
N LYS A 13 7.49 9.52 3.35
CA LYS A 13 8.40 8.40 3.11
C LYS A 13 9.86 8.88 3.08
N ASN A 14 10.17 9.91 2.31
CA ASN A 14 11.56 10.38 2.14
C ASN A 14 12.17 10.99 3.41
N ILE A 15 11.35 11.67 4.24
CA ILE A 15 11.82 12.37 5.44
C ILE A 15 11.74 11.46 6.66
N LEU A 16 10.59 10.82 6.88
CA LEU A 16 10.29 10.09 8.10
C LEU A 16 10.96 8.71 8.12
N THR A 17 11.15 8.05 6.97
CA THR A 17 11.74 6.71 6.92
C THR A 17 13.21 6.70 7.39
N PRO A 18 14.12 7.56 6.88
CA PRO A 18 15.50 7.57 7.38
C PRO A 18 15.60 8.03 8.84
N GLU A 19 14.84 9.05 9.23
CA GLU A 19 14.84 9.57 10.62
C GLU A 19 14.27 8.56 11.62
N TYR A 20 13.16 7.89 11.30
CA TYR A 20 12.59 6.85 12.15
C TYR A 20 13.51 5.62 12.26
N TYR A 21 14.19 5.26 11.18
CA TYR A 21 15.11 4.13 11.15
C TYR A 21 16.35 4.39 12.01
N ASP A 22 17.02 5.51 11.81
CA ASP A 22 18.26 5.84 12.54
C ASP A 22 17.99 6.25 13.99
N ASN A 23 16.99 7.08 14.27
CA ASN A 23 16.81 7.63 15.63
C ASN A 23 15.90 6.80 16.54
N GLN A 24 14.91 6.07 16.01
CA GLN A 24 13.99 5.30 16.85
C GLN A 24 14.30 3.81 16.88
N LEU A 25 14.62 3.16 15.76
CA LEU A 25 14.88 1.72 15.75
C LEU A 25 16.32 1.37 16.15
N LYS A 26 17.33 2.05 15.60
CA LYS A 26 18.73 1.77 15.96
C LYS A 26 19.06 2.11 17.41
N TYR A 27 18.63 3.27 17.90
CA TYR A 27 18.95 3.70 19.26
C TYR A 27 18.08 3.06 20.35
N ARG A 28 16.83 2.68 20.06
CA ARG A 28 15.90 2.17 21.08
C ARG A 28 15.79 0.65 21.14
N ASN A 29 15.94 -0.06 20.02
CA ASN A 29 15.63 -1.50 19.93
C ASN A 29 16.77 -2.41 19.47
N THR A 30 17.83 -1.92 18.81
CA THR A 30 18.96 -2.77 18.39
C THR A 30 20.17 -2.56 19.27
N ARG A 31 20.23 -3.31 20.39
CA ARG A 31 21.45 -3.44 21.18
C ARG A 31 22.47 -4.40 20.55
N ASP A 32 22.06 -5.17 19.53
CA ASP A 32 22.90 -6.05 18.72
C ASP A 32 22.83 -5.67 17.23
N ASN A 33 23.89 -5.96 16.50
CA ASN A 33 24.04 -5.62 15.09
C ASN A 33 23.16 -6.51 14.19
N GLU A 34 22.81 -7.73 14.64
CA GLU A 34 22.00 -8.71 13.88
C GLU A 34 20.52 -8.30 13.77
N SER A 35 19.96 -7.67 14.79
CA SER A 35 18.57 -7.17 14.75
C SER A 35 18.38 -6.03 13.75
N SER A 36 19.44 -5.27 13.45
CA SER A 36 19.42 -4.23 12.41
C SER A 36 19.27 -4.83 11.02
N GLU A 37 20.05 -5.88 10.72
CA GLU A 37 19.99 -6.56 9.42
C GLU A 37 18.64 -7.26 9.18
N MET A 38 18.03 -7.79 10.23
CA MET A 38 16.67 -8.36 10.16
C MET A 38 15.61 -7.30 9.83
N LEU A 39 15.75 -6.08 10.34
CA LEU A 39 14.85 -4.98 10.02
C LEU A 39 15.00 -4.54 8.56
N ASP A 40 16.22 -4.54 8.03
CA ASP A 40 16.47 -4.27 6.61
C ASP A 40 15.76 -5.28 5.71
N ILE A 41 15.81 -6.57 6.06
CA ILE A 41 15.07 -7.61 5.34
C ILE A 41 13.56 -7.36 5.41
N ILE A 42 13.01 -7.01 6.58
CA ILE A 42 11.58 -6.72 6.75
C ILE A 42 11.15 -5.52 5.90
N PHE A 43 11.93 -4.43 5.88
CA PHE A 43 11.58 -3.25 5.10
C PHE A 43 11.81 -3.45 3.59
N ALA A 44 12.81 -4.23 3.21
CA ALA A 44 13.06 -4.59 1.81
C ALA A 44 12.00 -5.56 1.26
N SER A 45 11.44 -6.43 2.11
CA SER A 45 10.43 -7.42 1.72
C SER A 45 8.99 -6.91 1.85
N ARG A 46 8.75 -5.75 2.48
CA ARG A 46 7.40 -5.21 2.60
C ARG A 46 6.89 -4.74 1.23
N SER A 47 5.92 -5.46 0.71
CA SER A 47 5.08 -5.00 -0.40
C SER A 47 3.68 -4.70 0.14
N PHE A 48 3.10 -3.60 -0.31
CA PHE A 48 1.70 -3.28 -0.01
C PHE A 48 0.87 -3.68 -1.21
N ASP A 49 -0.14 -4.52 -1.00
CA ASP A 49 -1.16 -4.79 -2.00
C ASP A 49 -2.07 -3.56 -2.14
N ILE A 50 -1.83 -2.77 -3.18
CA ILE A 50 -2.59 -1.57 -3.51
C ILE A 50 -4.06 -1.93 -3.81
N GLY A 51 -4.32 -3.13 -4.35
CA GLY A 51 -5.68 -3.64 -4.59
C GLY A 51 -6.43 -3.82 -3.27
N ALA A 52 -5.78 -4.37 -2.25
CA ALA A 52 -6.37 -4.50 -0.92
C ALA A 52 -6.47 -3.17 -0.17
N ALA A 53 -5.47 -2.29 -0.33
CA ALA A 53 -5.44 -1.00 0.37
C ALA A 53 -6.55 -0.03 -0.08
N PHE A 54 -6.85 -0.01 -1.38
CA PHE A 54 -7.85 0.90 -1.96
C PHE A 54 -9.20 0.23 -2.24
N ASN A 55 -9.24 -1.10 -2.25
CA ASN A 55 -10.43 -1.89 -2.53
C ASN A 55 -11.18 -1.38 -3.78
N TRP A 56 -10.46 -1.33 -4.90
CA TRP A 56 -10.94 -0.73 -6.15
C TRP A 56 -12.30 -1.29 -6.53
N GLY A 57 -13.31 -0.42 -6.60
CA GLY A 57 -14.67 -0.82 -6.95
C GLY A 57 -15.34 -1.83 -6.00
N GLY A 58 -14.75 -2.14 -4.84
CA GLY A 58 -15.26 -3.16 -3.91
C GLY A 58 -14.82 -4.59 -4.23
N VAL A 59 -13.81 -4.79 -5.09
CA VAL A 59 -13.35 -6.12 -5.54
C VAL A 59 -12.93 -7.03 -4.37
N LEU A 60 -12.25 -6.48 -3.36
CA LEU A 60 -11.84 -7.28 -2.21
C LEU A 60 -13.06 -7.75 -1.42
N ASN A 61 -14.11 -6.93 -1.31
CA ASN A 61 -15.33 -7.31 -0.59
C ASN A 61 -16.00 -8.51 -1.27
N VAL A 62 -16.20 -8.43 -2.59
CA VAL A 62 -16.79 -9.52 -3.39
C VAL A 62 -15.97 -10.80 -3.27
N TYR A 63 -14.63 -10.69 -3.23
CA TYR A 63 -13.76 -11.84 -2.99
C TYR A 63 -13.95 -12.42 -1.58
N THR A 64 -13.98 -11.59 -0.55
CA THR A 64 -14.08 -12.03 0.86
C THR A 64 -15.46 -12.57 1.25
N GLU A 65 -16.52 -12.20 0.53
CA GLU A 65 -17.89 -12.68 0.78
C GLU A 65 -18.06 -14.18 0.48
N MET A 66 -17.13 -14.79 -0.25
CA MET A 66 -17.17 -16.21 -0.62
C MET A 66 -18.51 -16.63 -1.27
N ASP A 67 -19.12 -15.71 -2.02
CA ASP A 67 -20.41 -15.94 -2.68
C ASP A 67 -20.27 -16.95 -3.83
N LYS A 68 -21.26 -17.83 -3.97
CA LYS A 68 -21.39 -18.77 -5.09
C LYS A 68 -21.65 -18.06 -6.42
N ASN A 69 -22.19 -16.84 -6.38
CA ASN A 69 -22.42 -15.99 -7.55
C ASN A 69 -21.26 -15.01 -7.83
N TYR A 70 -20.06 -15.31 -7.33
CA TYR A 70 -18.87 -14.46 -7.44
C TYR A 70 -18.67 -13.85 -8.83
N VAL A 71 -18.77 -14.66 -9.89
CA VAL A 71 -18.51 -14.19 -11.27
C VAL A 71 -19.43 -13.05 -11.66
N SER A 72 -20.74 -13.20 -11.45
CA SER A 72 -21.72 -12.17 -11.82
C SER A 72 -21.57 -10.89 -10.98
N HIS A 73 -21.27 -11.03 -9.68
CA HIS A 73 -21.00 -9.87 -8.84
C HIS A 73 -19.70 -9.16 -9.24
N PHE A 74 -18.63 -9.91 -9.51
CA PHE A 74 -17.37 -9.35 -9.98
C PHE A 74 -17.54 -8.62 -11.33
N GLU A 75 -18.23 -9.23 -12.29
CA GLU A 75 -18.52 -8.60 -13.60
C GLU A 75 -19.28 -7.28 -13.44
N SER A 76 -20.21 -7.20 -12.48
CA SER A 76 -21.00 -5.97 -12.24
C SER A 76 -20.16 -4.78 -11.73
N ILE A 77 -19.02 -5.05 -11.07
CA ILE A 77 -18.15 -4.02 -10.48
C ILE A 77 -16.85 -3.80 -11.26
N MET A 78 -16.47 -4.73 -12.15
CA MET A 78 -15.19 -4.72 -12.86
C MET A 78 -14.94 -3.41 -13.63
N THR A 79 -15.94 -2.92 -14.37
CA THR A 79 -15.81 -1.66 -15.13
C THR A 79 -15.57 -0.45 -14.22
N SER A 80 -16.23 -0.42 -13.06
CA SER A 80 -16.05 0.64 -12.05
C SER A 80 -14.67 0.56 -11.39
N ALA A 81 -14.20 -0.65 -11.08
CA ALA A 81 -12.87 -0.88 -10.54
C ALA A 81 -11.78 -0.45 -11.54
N GLN A 82 -11.92 -0.83 -12.81
CA GLN A 82 -10.99 -0.46 -13.88
C GLN A 82 -10.91 1.06 -14.05
N SER A 83 -12.05 1.74 -14.14
CA SER A 83 -12.07 3.20 -14.29
C SER A 83 -11.40 3.95 -13.14
N LYS A 84 -11.54 3.47 -11.90
CA LYS A 84 -10.86 4.06 -10.74
C LYS A 84 -9.35 3.82 -10.77
N LEU A 85 -8.94 2.64 -11.22
CA LEU A 85 -7.53 2.28 -11.35
C LEU A 85 -6.85 3.12 -12.46
N ASP A 86 -7.51 3.28 -13.60
CA ASP A 86 -7.03 4.10 -14.71
C ASP A 86 -6.88 5.57 -14.30
N ALA A 87 -7.86 6.14 -13.57
CA ALA A 87 -7.79 7.52 -13.07
C ALA A 87 -6.58 7.75 -12.15
N VAL A 88 -6.22 6.78 -11.32
CA VAL A 88 -5.06 6.88 -10.43
C VAL A 88 -3.75 6.72 -11.20
N ILE A 89 -3.71 5.84 -12.20
CA ILE A 89 -2.54 5.72 -13.09
C ILE A 89 -2.29 7.04 -13.83
N GLU A 90 -3.34 7.69 -14.33
CA GLU A 90 -3.23 9.00 -14.99
C GLU A 90 -2.73 10.08 -14.04
N GLU A 91 -3.21 10.14 -12.78
CA GLU A 91 -2.70 11.08 -11.77
C GLU A 91 -1.22 10.84 -11.41
N ILE A 92 -0.76 9.59 -11.38
CA ILE A 92 0.63 9.24 -11.06
C ILE A 92 1.60 9.54 -12.21
N GLN A 93 1.11 9.48 -13.45
CA GLN A 93 1.92 9.73 -14.66
C GLN A 93 2.04 11.22 -15.02
N SER A 94 1.21 12.10 -14.44
CA SER A 94 1.29 13.57 -14.61
C SER A 94 2.29 14.23 -13.67
#